data_AF-A0A2M7YR93-F1
#
_entry.id   AF-A0A2M7YR93-F1
#
_cell.length_a   1.000
_cell.length_b   1.000
_cell.length_c   1.000
_cell.angle_alpha   90.00
_cell.angle_beta   90.00
_cell.angle_gamma   90.00
#
_symmetry.space_group_name_H-M   'P 1'
#
loop_
_entity.id
_entity.type
_entity.pdbx_description
1 polymer ?
#
loop_
_entity_poly.entity_id
_entity_poly.type
_entity_poly.pdbx_seq_one_letter_code
_entity_poly.pdbx_strand_id
1 'polypeptide(L)'
;MNQIILNRTVSAFNHRDFAGAARQAAEGLATATGADEAFWMGLGEACEGMLFLMENQLTRAEHKLIMALRTLRNFGFRYENFEVTSTLAGVRRVVEEIRLVRSNRGKVFDMTLLPRMKMAAIADD
;
A
#
# COMPACT_ATOMS: atom_id res chain seq x y z
N MET A 1 -6.69 12.64 10.77
CA MET A 1 -5.60 12.17 9.86
C MET A 1 -4.68 13.31 9.42
N ASN A 2 -3.35 13.10 9.46
CA ASN A 2 -2.37 14.08 8.96
C ASN A 2 -2.27 14.05 7.42
N GLN A 3 -2.92 15.01 6.77
CA GLN A 3 -3.04 15.08 5.31
C GLN A 3 -1.72 15.37 4.58
N ILE A 4 -0.80 16.09 5.21
CA ILE A 4 0.52 16.40 4.63
C ILE A 4 1.32 15.11 4.52
N ILE A 5 1.36 14.31 5.58
CA ILE A 5 2.06 13.02 5.58
C ILE A 5 1.42 12.08 4.56
N LEU A 6 0.08 12.03 4.48
CA LEU A 6 -0.62 11.15 3.54
C LEU A 6 -0.28 11.46 2.08
N ASN A 7 -0.32 12.74 1.71
CA ASN A 7 0.07 13.18 0.36
C ASN A 7 1.52 12.83 0.04
N ARG A 8 2.44 13.00 1.00
CA ARG A 8 3.85 12.62 0.84
C ARG A 8 3.99 11.10 0.64
N THR A 9 3.32 10.30 1.47
CA THR A 9 3.34 8.83 1.40
C THR A 9 2.85 8.34 0.03
N VAL A 10 1.71 8.86 -0.43
CA VAL A 10 1.14 8.50 -1.73
C VAL A 10 2.05 8.94 -2.88
N SER A 11 2.63 10.14 -2.81
CA SER A 11 3.60 10.60 -3.79
C SER A 11 4.83 9.69 -3.85
N ALA A 12 5.46 9.40 -2.70
CA ALA A 12 6.62 8.52 -2.63
C ALA A 12 6.31 7.13 -3.18
N PHE A 13 5.18 6.54 -2.79
CA PHE A 13 4.73 5.25 -3.28
C PHE A 13 4.57 5.23 -4.81
N ASN A 14 3.92 6.25 -5.37
CA ASN A 14 3.70 6.35 -6.81
C ASN A 14 4.99 6.62 -7.61
N HIS A 15 6.01 7.21 -6.97
CA HIS A 15 7.37 7.34 -7.52
C HIS A 15 8.25 6.10 -7.28
N ARG A 16 7.68 5.01 -6.73
CA ARG A 16 8.37 3.76 -6.38
C ARG A 16 9.43 3.92 -5.28
N ASP A 17 9.41 5.02 -4.53
CA ASP A 17 10.15 5.18 -3.29
C ASP A 17 9.39 4.51 -2.13
N PHE A 18 9.34 3.17 -2.16
CA PHE A 18 8.59 2.40 -1.17
C PHE A 18 9.21 2.48 0.23
N ALA A 19 10.53 2.65 0.32
CA ALA A 19 11.21 2.87 1.59
C ALA A 19 10.86 4.24 2.20
N GLY A 20 10.84 5.31 1.38
CA GLY A 20 10.35 6.62 1.79
C GLY A 20 8.89 6.59 2.20
N ALA A 21 8.03 5.93 1.41
CA ALA A 21 6.62 5.78 1.73
C ALA A 21 6.37 5.02 3.04
N ALA A 22 7.09 3.92 3.29
CA ALA A 22 6.99 3.16 4.54
C ALA A 22 7.40 4.01 5.76
N ARG A 23 8.50 4.78 5.67
CA ARG A 23 8.90 5.70 6.75
C ARG A 23 7.85 6.78 7.02
N GLN A 24 7.26 7.36 5.98
CA GLN A 24 6.22 8.37 6.11
C GLN A 24 4.92 7.78 6.68
N ALA A 25 4.57 6.54 6.30
CA ALA A 25 3.43 5.84 6.90
C ALA A 25 3.65 5.59 8.41
N ALA A 26 4.88 5.25 8.83
CA ALA A 26 5.23 5.13 10.24
C ALA A 26 5.15 6.46 11.00
N GLU A 27 5.56 7.57 10.38
CA GLU A 27 5.37 8.93 10.92
C GLU A 27 3.88 9.26 11.10
N GLY A 28 3.06 8.91 10.11
CA GLY A 28 1.60 9.04 10.17
C GLY A 28 1.02 8.24 11.33
N LEU A 29 1.42 6.98 11.47
CA LEU A 29 1.00 6.10 12.56
C LEU A 29 1.37 6.66 13.95
N ALA A 30 2.58 7.18 14.11
CA ALA A 30 3.05 7.72 15.40
C ALA A 30 2.22 8.90 15.93
N THR A 31 1.46 9.57 15.05
CA THR A 31 0.59 10.70 15.39
C THR A 31 -0.90 10.36 15.28
N ALA A 32 -1.23 9.12 14.93
CA ALA A 32 -2.59 8.68 14.68
C ALA A 32 -3.33 8.34 15.99
N THR A 33 -4.65 8.45 15.96
CA THR A 33 -5.52 8.01 17.05
C THR A 33 -6.78 7.36 16.49
N GLY A 34 -7.25 6.27 17.10
CA GLY A 34 -8.51 5.64 16.74
C GLY A 34 -8.47 4.98 15.36
N ALA A 35 -9.45 5.27 14.50
CA ALA A 35 -9.52 4.65 13.17
C ALA A 35 -8.29 4.96 12.28
N ASP A 36 -7.65 6.10 12.48
CA ASP A 36 -6.45 6.48 11.74
C ASP A 36 -5.28 5.52 12.00
N GLU A 37 -5.15 4.95 13.21
CA GLU A 37 -4.07 4.02 13.54
C GLU A 37 -4.13 2.77 12.68
N ALA A 38 -5.34 2.19 12.56
CA ALA A 38 -5.56 1.03 11.70
C ALA A 38 -5.34 1.37 10.22
N PHE A 39 -5.74 2.57 9.78
CA PHE A 39 -5.51 3.01 8.41
C PHE A 39 -4.00 3.11 8.11
N TRP A 40 -3.24 3.82 8.95
CA TRP A 40 -1.80 4.00 8.78
C TRP A 40 -1.03 2.69 8.89
N MET A 41 -1.42 1.80 9.79
CA MET A 41 -0.87 0.44 9.86
C MET A 41 -1.10 -0.31 8.55
N GLY A 42 -2.33 -0.31 8.02
CA GLY A 42 -2.64 -0.97 6.75
C GLY A 42 -1.88 -0.37 5.55
N LEU A 43 -1.73 0.95 5.52
CA LEU A 43 -0.97 1.65 4.49
C LEU A 43 0.53 1.37 4.58
N GLY A 44 1.09 1.33 5.78
CA GLY A 44 2.48 0.97 6.05
C GLY A 44 2.79 -0.46 5.62
N GLU A 45 1.91 -1.41 5.95
CA GLU A 45 2.01 -2.82 5.50
C GLU A 45 2.03 -2.92 3.97
N ALA A 46 1.26 -2.10 3.26
CA ALA A 46 1.30 -2.05 1.80
C ALA A 46 2.66 -1.54 1.29
N CYS A 47 3.18 -0.45 1.87
CA CYS A 47 4.46 0.13 1.48
C CYS A 47 5.63 -0.84 1.72
N GLU A 48 5.68 -1.46 2.91
CA GLU A 48 6.71 -2.45 3.25
C GLU A 48 6.61 -3.70 2.38
N GLY A 49 5.39 -4.16 2.07
CA GLY A 49 5.19 -5.28 1.15
C GLY A 49 5.77 -5.01 -0.23
N MET A 50 5.60 -3.80 -0.75
CA MET A 50 6.20 -3.38 -2.02
C MET A 50 7.72 -3.23 -1.94
N LEU A 51 8.25 -2.75 -0.82
CA LEU A 51 9.70 -2.71 -0.59
C LEU A 51 10.30 -4.12 -0.63
N PHE A 52 9.73 -5.08 0.10
CA PHE A 52 10.19 -6.47 0.07
C PHE A 52 10.06 -7.10 -1.31
N LEU A 53 9.05 -6.73 -2.10
CA LEU A 53 8.92 -7.18 -3.48
C LEU A 53 10.11 -6.70 -4.32
N MET A 54 10.49 -5.42 -4.20
CA MET A 54 11.64 -4.86 -4.93
C MET A 54 12.97 -5.51 -4.52
N GLU A 55 13.08 -5.99 -3.27
CA GLU A 55 14.22 -6.75 -2.76
C GLU A 55 14.16 -8.25 -3.09
N ASN A 56 13.21 -8.68 -3.92
CA ASN A 56 12.96 -10.08 -4.29
C ASN A 56 12.66 -11.00 -3.09
N GLN A 57 12.19 -10.44 -1.97
CA GLN A 57 11.79 -11.17 -0.76
C GLN A 57 10.31 -11.56 -0.82
N LEU A 58 9.94 -12.36 -1.84
CA LEU A 58 8.55 -12.62 -2.22
C LEU A 58 7.65 -13.14 -1.09
N THR A 59 8.17 -14.01 -0.20
CA THR A 59 7.40 -14.51 0.95
C THR A 59 7.06 -13.41 1.95
N ARG A 60 8.00 -12.50 2.22
CA ARG A 60 7.78 -11.37 3.14
C ARG A 60 6.86 -10.33 2.51
N ALA A 61 7.06 -10.06 1.21
CA ALA A 61 6.18 -9.20 0.43
C ALA A 61 4.73 -9.69 0.48
N GLU A 62 4.49 -10.96 0.17
CA GLU A 62 3.14 -11.54 0.21
C GLU A 62 2.51 -11.41 1.60
N HIS A 63 3.25 -11.72 2.67
CA HIS A 63 2.73 -11.62 4.03
C HIS A 63 2.27 -10.20 4.38
N LYS A 64 3.12 -9.20 4.14
CA LYS A 64 2.84 -7.78 4.39
C LYS A 64 1.64 -7.28 3.55
N LEU A 65 1.61 -7.63 2.28
CA LEU A 65 0.49 -7.24 1.40
C LEU A 65 -0.83 -7.89 1.84
N ILE A 66 -0.84 -9.13 2.34
CA ILE A 66 -2.05 -9.75 2.92
C ILE A 66 -2.49 -9.02 4.19
N MET A 67 -1.56 -8.59 5.05
CA MET A 67 -1.89 -7.78 6.22
C MET A 67 -2.53 -6.45 5.81
N ALA A 68 -1.94 -5.76 4.82
CA ALA A 68 -2.52 -4.55 4.25
C ALA A 68 -3.97 -4.76 3.77
N LEU A 69 -4.24 -5.83 3.01
CA LEU A 69 -5.59 -6.16 2.54
C LEU A 69 -6.57 -6.39 3.70
N ARG A 70 -6.14 -7.10 4.75
CA ARG A 70 -6.98 -7.42 5.91
C ARG A 70 -7.33 -6.19 6.72
N THR A 71 -6.38 -5.26 6.86
CA THR A 71 -6.56 -4.03 7.65
C THR A 71 -7.37 -2.99 6.87
N LEU A 72 -7.01 -2.73 5.60
CA LEU A 72 -7.62 -1.66 4.81
C LEU A 72 -9.06 -1.97 4.35
N ARG A 73 -9.47 -3.25 4.25
CA ARG A 73 -10.83 -3.62 3.82
C ARG A 73 -11.96 -3.06 4.70
N ASN A 74 -11.66 -2.66 5.92
CA ASN A 74 -12.66 -2.15 6.87
C ASN A 74 -13.01 -0.67 6.65
N PHE A 75 -12.30 0.02 5.75
CA PHE A 75 -12.45 1.46 5.52
C PHE A 75 -13.38 1.82 4.35
N GLY A 76 -14.08 0.85 3.76
CA GLY A 76 -15.04 1.09 2.67
C GLY A 76 -14.38 1.53 1.36
N PHE A 77 -15.10 2.34 0.57
CA PHE A 77 -14.62 2.80 -0.74
C PHE A 77 -13.47 3.79 -0.63
N ARG A 78 -13.61 4.76 0.28
CA ARG A 78 -12.71 5.88 0.52
C ARG A 78 -12.61 6.12 2.02
N TYR A 79 -11.43 6.52 2.48
CA TYR A 79 -11.22 7.03 3.83
C TYR A 79 -10.58 8.39 3.73
N GLU A 80 -11.23 9.41 4.28
CA GLU A 80 -10.92 10.82 4.01
C GLU A 80 -10.88 11.09 2.49
N ASN A 81 -9.71 11.44 1.97
CA ASN A 81 -9.43 11.69 0.57
C ASN A 81 -8.63 10.54 -0.08
N PHE A 82 -8.44 9.40 0.57
CA PHE A 82 -7.72 8.25 0.01
C PHE A 82 -8.67 7.21 -0.58
N GLU A 83 -8.44 6.79 -1.82
CA GLU A 83 -9.21 5.73 -2.47
C GLU A 83 -8.75 4.33 -2.01
N VAL A 84 -9.45 3.78 -1.02
CA VAL A 84 -9.13 2.49 -0.41
C VAL A 84 -9.35 1.34 -1.39
N THR A 85 -10.48 1.33 -2.11
CA THR A 85 -10.84 0.21 -2.99
C THR A 85 -9.88 0.06 -4.17
N SER A 86 -9.44 1.15 -4.80
CA SER A 86 -8.50 1.09 -5.92
C SER A 86 -7.12 0.59 -5.45
N THR A 87 -6.69 1.00 -4.26
CA THR A 87 -5.47 0.49 -3.61
C THR A 87 -5.58 -1.01 -3.31
N LEU A 88 -6.68 -1.47 -2.70
CA LEU A 88 -6.91 -2.89 -2.40
C LEU A 88 -6.90 -3.76 -3.67
N ALA A 89 -7.54 -3.30 -4.75
CA ALA A 89 -7.53 -4.01 -6.02
C ALA A 89 -6.13 -4.09 -6.65
N GLY A 90 -5.33 -3.05 -6.49
CA GLY A 90 -3.92 -3.05 -6.89
C GLY A 90 -3.08 -4.04 -6.09
N VAL A 91 -3.16 -3.98 -4.76
CA VAL A 91 -2.43 -4.88 -3.84
C VAL A 91 -2.82 -6.35 -4.08
N ARG A 92 -4.10 -6.64 -4.30
CA ARG A 92 -4.56 -8.00 -4.59
C ARG A 92 -3.91 -8.59 -5.83
N ARG A 93 -3.83 -7.81 -6.92
CA ARG A 93 -3.18 -8.23 -8.17
C ARG A 93 -1.69 -8.56 -7.96
N VAL A 94 -0.99 -7.76 -7.14
CA VAL A 94 0.42 -8.04 -6.78
C VAL A 94 0.53 -9.35 -6.03
N VAL A 95 -0.33 -9.61 -5.05
CA VAL A 95 -0.33 -10.87 -4.27
C VAL A 95 -0.56 -12.07 -5.18
N GLU A 96 -1.51 -11.98 -6.11
CA GLU A 96 -1.78 -13.03 -7.10
C GLU A 96 -0.56 -13.29 -7.99
N GLU A 97 0.09 -12.23 -8.47
CA GLU A 97 1.30 -12.37 -9.29
C GLU A 97 2.47 -12.96 -8.51
N ILE A 98 2.70 -12.55 -7.25
CA ILE A 98 3.71 -13.17 -6.39
C ILE A 98 3.49 -14.68 -6.29
N ARG A 99 2.25 -15.12 -6.08
CA ARG A 99 1.93 -16.55 -6.00
C ARG A 99 2.25 -17.28 -7.30
N LEU A 100 1.91 -16.69 -8.44
CA LEU A 100 2.21 -17.27 -9.76
C LEU A 100 3.72 -17.40 -10.02
N VAL A 101 4.49 -16.37 -9.66
CA VAL A 101 5.96 -16.39 -9.76
C VAL A 101 6.55 -17.47 -8.87
N ARG A 102 6.07 -17.59 -7.64
CA ARG A 102 6.54 -18.61 -6.68
C ARG A 102 6.19 -20.03 -7.11
N SER A 103 5.04 -20.24 -7.77
CA SER A 103 4.60 -21.57 -8.22
C SER A 103 5.22 -22.02 -9.55
N ASN A 104 5.72 -21.10 -10.37
CA ASN A 104 6.22 -21.40 -11.71
C ASN A 104 7.73 -21.11 -11.84
N ARG A 105 8.54 -22.18 -11.98
CA ARG A 105 9.99 -22.07 -12.14
C ARG A 105 10.33 -21.34 -13.45
N GLY A 106 10.85 -20.11 -13.34
CA GLY A 106 11.31 -19.30 -14.46
C GLY A 106 10.41 -18.11 -14.81
N LYS A 107 9.23 -17.98 -14.19
CA LYS A 107 8.42 -16.77 -14.31
C LYS A 107 9.07 -15.63 -13.50
N VAL A 108 9.17 -14.45 -14.09
CA VAL A 108 9.60 -13.21 -13.43
C VAL A 108 8.35 -12.39 -13.11
N PHE A 109 8.38 -11.62 -12.02
CA PHE A 109 7.29 -10.73 -11.64
C PHE A 109 7.05 -9.65 -12.71
N ASP A 110 5.80 -9.49 -13.14
CA ASP A 110 5.42 -8.43 -14.06
C ASP A 110 5.37 -7.05 -13.38
N MET A 111 6.40 -6.24 -13.62
CA MET A 111 6.54 -4.89 -13.07
C MET A 111 5.48 -3.89 -13.55
N THR A 112 4.67 -4.22 -14.56
CA THR A 112 3.54 -3.39 -14.98
C THR A 112 2.35 -3.50 -14.02
N LEU A 113 2.33 -4.52 -13.15
CA LEU A 113 1.28 -4.75 -12.16
C LEU A 113 1.46 -3.95 -10.86
N LEU A 114 2.55 -3.17 -10.75
CA LEU A 114 2.77 -2.36 -9.56
C LEU A 114 1.61 -1.36 -9.39
N PRO A 115 0.93 -1.36 -8.23
CA PRO A 115 -0.21 -0.50 -7.99
C PRO A 115 0.19 0.97 -7.92
N ARG A 116 -0.81 1.82 -8.10
CA ARG A 116 -0.73 3.24 -7.76
C ARG A 116 -1.80 3.56 -6.73
N MET A 117 -1.46 4.39 -5.77
CA MET A 117 -2.40 4.95 -4.81
C MET A 117 -3.03 6.21 -5.38
N LYS A 118 -4.29 6.45 -5.04
CA LYS A 118 -5.06 7.60 -5.52
C LYS A 118 -5.62 8.41 -4.36
N MET A 119 -5.52 9.72 -4.52
CA MET A 119 -6.26 10.69 -3.72
C MET A 119 -7.50 11.08 -4.51
N ALA A 120 -8.67 11.10 -3.87
CA ALA A 120 -9.86 11.73 -4.42
C ALA A 120 -9.59 13.22 -4.60
N ALA A 121 -10.05 13.79 -5.71
CA ALA A 121 -10.02 15.23 -5.90
C ALA A 121 -10.78 15.91 -4.75
N ILE A 122 -10.19 16.96 -4.18
CA ILE A 122 -10.94 17.89 -3.35
C ILE A 122 -11.87 18.60 -4.33
N ALA A 123 -13.19 18.44 -4.16
CA ALA A 123 -14.12 19.31 -4.85
C ALA A 123 -13.96 20.69 -4.22
N ASP A 124 -13.60 21.68 -5.04
CA ASP A 124 -13.71 23.09 -4.65
C ASP A 124 -15.21 23.41 -4.55
N ASP A 125 -15.75 23.45 -3.32
CA ASP A 125 -17.06 24.05 -3.02
C ASP A 125 -16.88 25.53 -2.66
#